data_AF-A0AAW9K844-F1
#
_entry.id   AF-A0AAW9K844-F1
#
_cell.length_a   1.000
_cell.length_b   1.000
_cell.length_c   1.000
_cell.angle_alpha   90.00
_cell.angle_beta   90.00
_cell.angle_gamma   90.00
#
_symmetry.space_group_name_H-M   'P 1'
#
loop_
_entity.id
_entity.type
_entity.pdbx_description
1 polymer ?
#
loop_
_entity_poly.entity_id
_entity_poly.type
_entity_poly.pdbx_seq_one_letter_code
_entity_poly.pdbx_strand_id
1 'polypeptide(L)'
;MINKTVEEATYELRQITEQLDDNRRAFTEHYRKKDDVSVIFQEVTQSFHEDKEIWKEGEMRYKSDSIFDEVSSCQSKFWNQYEDDLDELEREHSDLYQKETDLMTEKKELLEKETTK
;
A
#
# COMPACT_ATOMS: atom_id res chain seq x y z
N MET A 1 -27.65 -7.13 -26.28
CA MET A 1 -26.51 -6.20 -26.28
C MET A 1 -27.03 -4.88 -25.79
N ILE A 2 -26.58 -4.44 -24.62
CA ILE A 2 -26.84 -3.08 -24.15
C ILE A 2 -25.91 -2.21 -24.99
N ASN A 3 -26.45 -1.29 -25.79
CA ASN A 3 -25.64 -0.35 -26.55
C ASN A 3 -25.06 0.64 -25.54
N LYS A 4 -23.80 0.42 -25.13
CA LYS A 4 -23.07 1.38 -24.30
C LYS A 4 -22.87 2.67 -25.11
N THR A 5 -23.12 3.80 -24.47
CA THR A 5 -23.00 5.14 -25.06
C THR A 5 -21.65 5.76 -24.75
N VAL A 6 -21.24 6.78 -25.54
CA VAL A 6 -20.02 7.56 -25.26
C VAL A 6 -20.12 8.27 -23.90
N GLU A 7 -21.31 8.70 -23.49
CA GLU A 7 -21.54 9.34 -22.18
C GLU A 7 -21.31 8.35 -21.03
N GLU A 8 -21.85 7.14 -21.12
CA GLU A 8 -21.63 6.08 -20.13
C GLU A 8 -20.15 5.71 -20.04
N ALA A 9 -19.47 5.51 -21.18
CA ALA A 9 -18.03 5.23 -21.19
C ALA A 9 -17.20 6.38 -20.61
N THR A 10 -17.63 7.64 -20.83
CA THR A 10 -16.97 8.82 -20.23
C THR A 10 -17.16 8.88 -18.72
N TYR A 11 -18.36 8.54 -18.24
CA TYR A 11 -18.64 8.48 -16.80
C TYR A 11 -17.82 7.38 -16.12
N GLU A 12 -17.77 6.18 -16.70
CA GLU A 12 -16.97 5.07 -16.18
C GLU A 12 -15.48 5.41 -16.15
N LEU A 13 -14.94 6.03 -17.21
CA LEU A 13 -13.55 6.50 -17.23
C LEU A 13 -13.25 7.45 -16.09
N ARG A 14 -14.13 8.42 -15.83
CA ARG A 14 -13.97 9.35 -14.71
C ARG A 14 -13.91 8.61 -13.36
N GLN A 15 -14.76 7.61 -13.15
CA GLN A 15 -14.75 6.82 -11.92
C GLN A 15 -13.45 6.03 -11.75
N ILE A 16 -12.92 5.46 -12.83
CA ILE A 16 -11.63 4.75 -12.79
C ILE A 16 -10.46 5.68 -12.54
N THR A 17 -10.44 6.86 -13.18
CA THR A 17 -9.40 7.87 -12.91
C THR A 17 -9.46 8.35 -11.46
N GLU A 18 -10.65 8.54 -10.88
CA GLU A 18 -10.81 8.88 -9.46
C GLU A 18 -10.26 7.75 -8.55
N GLN A 19 -10.53 6.48 -8.89
CA GLN A 19 -9.98 5.32 -8.15
C GLN A 19 -8.45 5.22 -8.26
N LEU A 20 -7.87 5.48 -9.43
CA LEU A 20 -6.41 5.53 -9.62
C LEU A 20 -5.75 6.63 -8.79
N ASP A 21 -6.39 7.80 -8.70
CA ASP A 21 -5.90 8.90 -7.86
C ASP A 21 -5.94 8.53 -6.37
N ASP A 22 -7.00 7.86 -5.91
CA ASP A 22 -7.10 7.39 -4.52
C ASP A 22 -6.09 6.27 -4.24
N ASN A 23 -5.91 5.31 -5.14
CA ASN A 23 -4.88 4.26 -5.02
C ASN A 23 -3.46 4.87 -4.95
N ARG A 24 -3.17 5.92 -5.74
CA ARG A 24 -1.90 6.66 -5.65
C ARG A 24 -1.71 7.39 -4.31
N ARG A 25 -2.79 7.90 -3.70
CA ARG A 25 -2.73 8.46 -2.33
C ARG A 25 -2.42 7.35 -1.32
N ALA A 26 -3.07 6.20 -1.45
CA ALA A 26 -2.82 5.03 -0.59
C ALA A 26 -1.36 4.58 -0.65
N PHE A 27 -0.74 4.52 -1.84
CA PHE A 27 0.70 4.28 -1.96
C PHE A 27 1.53 5.30 -1.19
N THR A 28 1.21 6.59 -1.32
CA THR A 28 1.95 7.66 -0.64
C THR A 28 1.87 7.52 0.88
N GLU A 29 0.69 7.22 1.40
CA GLU A 29 0.46 6.98 2.84
C GLU A 29 1.17 5.71 3.31
N HIS A 30 1.12 4.65 2.51
CA HIS A 30 1.80 3.40 2.78
C HIS A 30 3.33 3.60 2.89
N TYR A 31 3.96 4.33 1.97
CA TYR A 31 5.38 4.66 2.08
C TYR A 31 5.71 5.54 3.29
N ARG A 32 4.85 6.50 3.65
CA ARG A 32 5.05 7.29 4.88
C ARG A 32 5.00 6.43 6.14
N LYS A 33 4.05 5.49 6.22
CA LYS A 33 3.90 4.56 7.34
C LYS A 33 5.17 3.74 7.56
N LYS A 34 5.87 3.34 6.49
CA LYS A 34 7.16 2.66 6.59
C LYS A 34 8.21 3.51 7.29
N ASP A 35 8.33 4.78 6.90
CA ASP A 35 9.32 5.68 7.49
C ASP A 35 9.00 5.93 8.97
N ASP A 36 7.75 6.25 9.29
CA ASP A 36 7.30 6.50 10.67
C ASP A 36 7.56 5.30 11.59
N VAL A 37 7.19 4.09 11.13
CA VAL A 37 7.37 2.87 11.94
C VAL A 37 8.83 2.46 12.02
N SER A 38 9.64 2.70 10.98
CA SER A 38 11.09 2.44 11.03
C SER A 38 11.77 3.27 12.11
N VAL A 39 11.38 4.55 12.25
CA VAL A 39 11.91 5.42 13.32
C VAL A 39 11.55 4.88 14.69
N ILE A 40 10.29 4.51 14.92
CA ILE A 40 9.83 3.95 16.20
C ILE A 40 10.62 2.68 16.55
N PHE A 41 10.76 1.76 15.58
CA PHE A 41 11.51 0.53 15.81
C PHE A 41 12.99 0.76 16.10
N GLN A 42 13.60 1.75 15.45
CA GLN A 42 14.97 2.15 15.74
C GLN A 42 15.11 2.72 17.15
N GLU A 43 14.22 3.63 17.55
CA GLU A 43 14.21 4.22 18.90
C GLU A 43 14.04 3.15 19.98
N VAL A 44 13.06 2.26 19.81
CA VAL A 44 12.81 1.15 20.73
C VAL A 44 14.04 0.24 20.83
N THR A 45 14.62 -0.14 19.69
CA THR A 45 15.81 -1.00 19.66
C THR A 45 17.00 -0.34 20.34
N GLN A 46 17.20 0.97 20.15
CA GLN A 46 18.27 1.72 20.79
C GLN A 46 18.09 1.80 22.31
N SER A 47 16.89 2.13 22.79
CA SER A 47 16.59 2.14 24.23
C SER A 47 16.86 0.78 24.88
N PHE A 48 16.54 -0.32 24.20
CA PHE A 48 16.87 -1.65 24.71
C PHE A 48 18.37 -1.94 24.77
N HIS A 49 19.16 -1.44 23.82
CA HIS A 49 20.62 -1.57 23.90
C HIS A 49 21.18 -0.78 25.09
N GLU A 50 20.69 0.43 25.31
CA GLU A 50 21.08 1.27 26.45
C GLU A 50 20.72 0.61 27.79
N ASP A 51 19.50 0.10 27.92
CA ASP A 51 19.04 -0.62 29.12
C ASP A 51 19.84 -1.92 29.35
N LYS A 52 20.13 -2.67 28.29
CA LYS A 52 20.90 -3.92 28.38
C LYS A 52 22.33 -3.68 28.84
N GLU A 53 22.96 -2.59 28.44
CA GLU A 53 24.27 -2.17 28.93
C GLU A 53 24.24 -1.85 30.44
N ILE A 54 23.15 -1.25 30.94
CA ILE A 54 22.94 -0.98 32.37
C ILE A 54 22.66 -2.27 33.15
N TRP A 55 21.94 -3.22 32.56
CA TRP A 55 21.50 -4.47 33.22
C TRP A 55 22.43 -5.66 32.99
N LYS A 56 23.69 -5.42 32.61
CA LYS A 56 24.66 -6.45 32.23
C LYS A 56 24.86 -7.59 33.25
N GLU A 57 24.52 -7.39 34.52
CA GLU A 57 24.58 -8.42 35.56
C GLU A 57 23.26 -8.52 36.35
N GLY A 58 22.65 -9.73 36.37
CA GLY A 58 21.47 -10.05 37.20
C GLY A 58 20.25 -10.60 36.45
N GLU A 59 19.13 -10.78 37.16
CA GLU A 59 17.86 -11.32 36.63
C GLU A 59 17.24 -10.47 35.50
N MET A 60 17.61 -9.18 35.43
CA MET A 60 17.13 -8.24 34.41
C MET A 60 17.70 -8.55 33.01
N ARG A 61 18.83 -9.27 32.91
CA ARG A 61 19.41 -9.70 31.64
C ARG A 61 18.48 -10.63 30.86
N TYR A 62 17.89 -11.63 31.53
CA TYR A 62 16.98 -12.59 30.89
C TYR A 62 15.65 -11.93 30.47
N LYS A 63 15.17 -10.93 31.23
CA LYS A 63 13.99 -10.15 30.84
C LYS A 63 14.26 -9.28 29.61
N SER A 64 15.47 -8.72 29.49
CA SER A 64 15.88 -7.93 28.32
C SER A 64 15.89 -8.77 27.04
N ASP A 65 16.44 -10.00 27.08
CA ASP A 65 16.46 -10.87 25.91
C ASP A 65 15.05 -11.29 25.46
N SER A 66 14.14 -11.61 26.41
CA SER A 66 12.74 -11.94 26.10
C SER A 66 11.99 -10.78 25.42
N ILE A 67 12.21 -9.54 25.88
CA ILE A 67 11.55 -8.38 25.30
C ILE A 67 12.13 -8.04 23.93
N PHE A 68 13.44 -8.23 23.74
CA PHE A 68 14.08 -8.06 22.43
C PHE A 68 13.52 -9.03 21.38
N ASP A 69 13.27 -10.29 21.77
CA ASP A 69 12.62 -11.28 20.91
C ASP A 69 11.17 -10.87 20.56
N GLU A 70 10.42 -10.33 21.52
CA GLU A 70 9.07 -9.80 21.28
C GLU A 70 9.07 -8.61 20.30
N VAL A 71 10.00 -7.67 20.47
CA VAL A 71 10.17 -6.52 19.54
C VAL A 71 10.52 -7.00 18.15
N SER A 72 11.46 -7.95 18.03
CA SER A 72 11.85 -8.54 16.74
C SER A 72 10.69 -9.28 16.07
N SER A 73 9.88 -10.01 16.85
CA SER A 73 8.67 -10.67 16.35
C SER A 73 7.63 -9.66 15.88
N CYS A 74 7.43 -8.56 16.61
CA CYS A 74 6.51 -7.49 16.24
C CYS A 74 6.97 -6.78 14.95
N GLN A 75 8.26 -6.47 14.84
CA GLN A 75 8.87 -5.92 13.62
C GLN A 75 8.64 -6.83 12.41
N SER A 76 8.93 -8.13 12.55
CA SER A 76 8.74 -9.08 11.45
C SER A 76 7.27 -9.17 11.01
N LYS A 77 6.32 -9.23 11.95
CA LYS A 77 4.89 -9.25 11.62
C LYS A 77 4.45 -7.98 10.92
N PHE A 78 4.93 -6.83 11.37
CA PHE A 78 4.63 -5.56 10.74
C PHE A 78 5.14 -5.52 9.29
N TRP A 79 6.40 -5.93 9.04
CA TRP A 79 6.98 -5.90 7.71
C TRP A 79 6.31 -6.88 6.75
N ASN A 80 5.94 -8.07 7.22
CA ASN A 80 5.19 -9.02 6.40
C ASN A 80 3.82 -8.42 6.00
N GLN A 81 3.08 -7.84 6.95
CA GLN A 81 1.80 -7.20 6.62
C GLN A 81 1.99 -5.99 5.70
N TYR A 82 3.05 -5.22 5.91
CA TYR A 82 3.39 -4.10 5.05
C TYR A 82 3.62 -4.55 3.60
N GLU A 83 4.38 -5.62 3.40
CA GLU A 83 4.60 -6.20 2.07
C GLU A 83 3.31 -6.74 1.45
N ASP A 84 2.48 -7.45 2.24
CA ASP A 84 1.18 -7.96 1.77
C ASP A 84 0.24 -6.81 1.32
N ASP A 85 0.17 -5.73 2.10
CA ASP A 85 -0.62 -4.54 1.78
C ASP A 85 -0.09 -3.85 0.50
N LEU A 86 1.24 -3.79 0.31
CA LEU A 86 1.85 -3.21 -0.89
C LEU A 86 1.52 -4.03 -2.13
N ASP A 87 1.64 -5.36 -2.03
CA ASP A 87 1.29 -6.31 -3.08
C ASP A 87 -0.18 -6.16 -3.51
N GLU A 88 -1.09 -5.94 -2.56
CA GLU A 88 -2.50 -5.69 -2.83
C GLU A 88 -2.72 -4.37 -3.59
N LEU A 89 -2.07 -3.29 -3.14
CA LEU A 89 -2.14 -1.98 -3.80
C LEU A 89 -1.58 -2.04 -5.24
N GLU A 90 -0.51 -2.79 -5.47
CA GLU A 90 0.08 -2.98 -6.81
C GLU A 90 -0.84 -3.75 -7.75
N ARG A 91 -1.50 -4.81 -7.24
CA ARG A 91 -2.50 -5.56 -8.01
C ARG A 91 -3.69 -4.68 -8.37
N GLU A 92 -4.24 -3.94 -7.40
CA GLU A 92 -5.36 -3.02 -7.64
C GLU A 92 -4.98 -1.95 -8.67
N HIS A 93 -3.80 -1.34 -8.54
CA HIS A 93 -3.31 -0.35 -9.50
C HIS A 93 -3.22 -0.92 -10.92
N SER A 94 -2.65 -2.13 -11.06
CA SER A 94 -2.52 -2.80 -12.36
C SER A 94 -3.89 -3.07 -12.98
N ASP A 95 -4.85 -3.57 -12.20
CA ASP A 95 -6.21 -3.88 -12.66
C ASP A 95 -6.96 -2.61 -13.09
N LEU A 96 -6.86 -1.53 -12.29
CA LEU A 96 -7.46 -0.24 -12.60
C LEU A 96 -6.85 0.37 -13.87
N TYR A 97 -5.53 0.30 -14.02
CA TYR A 97 -4.82 0.82 -15.19
C TYR A 97 -5.21 0.08 -16.48
N GLN A 98 -5.31 -1.25 -16.40
CA GLN A 98 -5.78 -2.05 -17.53
C GLN A 98 -7.22 -1.68 -17.90
N LYS A 99 -8.10 -1.55 -16.90
CA LYS A 99 -9.50 -1.16 -17.11
C LYS A 99 -9.63 0.24 -17.71
N GLU A 100 -8.82 1.20 -17.28
CA GLU A 100 -8.77 2.54 -17.88
C GLU A 100 -8.39 2.46 -19.36
N THR A 101 -7.35 1.68 -19.69
CA THR A 101 -6.87 1.48 -21.06
C THR A 101 -7.94 0.86 -21.96
N ASP A 102 -8.62 -0.17 -21.46
CA ASP A 102 -9.70 -0.85 -22.19
C ASP A 102 -10.88 0.10 -22.44
N LEU A 103 -11.28 0.87 -21.42
CA LEU A 103 -12.36 1.86 -21.53
C LEU A 103 -12.00 3.02 -22.46
N MET A 104 -10.76 3.47 -22.47
CA MET A 104 -10.27 4.49 -23.41
C MET A 104 -10.37 4.00 -24.86
N THR A 105 -10.02 2.72 -25.08
CA THR A 105 -10.13 2.07 -26.39
C THR A 105 -11.59 1.94 -26.80
N GLU A 106 -12.45 1.43 -25.92
CA GLU A 106 -13.89 1.30 -26.17
C GLU A 106 -14.54 2.66 -26.50
N LYS A 107 -14.23 3.70 -25.72
CA LYS A 107 -14.75 5.06 -25.97
C LYS A 107 -14.33 5.58 -27.34
N LYS A 108 -13.09 5.33 -27.76
CA LYS A 108 -12.61 5.74 -29.08
C LYS A 108 -13.40 5.06 -30.20
N GLU A 109 -13.63 3.75 -30.09
CA GLU A 109 -14.44 3.01 -31.07
C GLU A 109 -15.90 3.50 -31.11
N LEU A 110 -16.49 3.84 -29.96
CA LEU A 110 -17.83 4.40 -29.88
C LEU A 110 -17.92 5.76 -30.59
N LEU A 111 -16.94 6.65 -30.36
CA LEU A 111 -16.85 7.94 -31.05
C LEU A 111 -16.71 7.79 -32.58
N GLU A 112 -15.90 6.83 -33.03
CA GLU A 112 -15.75 6.54 -34.47
C GLU A 112 -17.07 6.06 -35.08
N LYS A 113 -17.82 5.20 -34.39
CA LYS A 113 -19.14 4.71 -34.83
C LYS A 113 -20.21 5.80 -34.84
N GLU A 114 -20.16 6.77 -33.93
CA GLU A 114 -21.08 7.92 -33.91
C GLU A 114 -20.78 8.91 -35.03
N THR A 115 -19.51 9.08 -35.41
CA THR A 115 -19.09 10.02 -36.47
C THR A 115 -19.19 9.46 -37.89
N THR A 116 -19.29 8.13 -38.05
CA THR A 116 -19.52 7.48 -39.36
C THR A 116 -20.99 7.16 -39.65
N LYS A 117 -21.92 7.50 -38.75
CA LYS A 117 -23.37 7.48 -38.98
C LYS A 117 -23.85 8.78 -39.60
#